data_AF-A0A941T8S5-F1
#
_entry.id   AF-A0A941T8S5-F1
#
_cell.length_a   1.000
_cell.length_b   1.000
_cell.length_c   1.000
_cell.angle_alpha   90.00
_cell.angle_beta   90.00
_cell.angle_gamma   90.00
#
_symmetry.space_group_name_H-M   'P 1'
#
loop_
_entity.id
_entity.type
_entity.pdbx_description
1 polymer ?
#
loop_
_entity_poly.entity_id
_entity_poly.type
_entity_poly.pdbx_seq_one_letter_code
_entity_poly.pdbx_strand_id
1 'polypeptide(L)'
;MARMALSLRFTHVQALSSRGNHRIRLDGEGALFVDVVTRDCPRGTPWSGDWPDVPLRQLSAAECDELAGIIRDSGFLELAAEWFQAGRDGYREEIEVTLGPRTHKVTVERAPPPAAFIRVRSAVWKLAGLAG
;
A
#
# COMPACT_ATOMS: atom_id res chain seq x y z
N MET A 1 -4.36 20.46 -19.00
CA MET A 1 -4.60 20.36 -17.54
C MET A 1 -3.35 19.77 -16.92
N ALA A 2 -2.82 20.36 -15.84
CA ALA A 2 -1.70 19.77 -15.11
C ALA A 2 -2.17 18.47 -14.45
N ARG A 3 -1.37 17.40 -14.58
CA ARG A 3 -1.65 16.10 -13.97
C ARG A 3 -1.63 16.23 -12.45
N MET A 4 -2.59 15.61 -11.76
CA MET A 4 -2.56 15.56 -10.29
C MET A 4 -1.40 14.67 -9.86
N ALA A 5 -0.54 15.18 -8.98
CA ALA A 5 0.50 14.37 -8.36
C ALA A 5 -0.14 13.22 -7.58
N LEU A 6 0.32 11.99 -7.83
CA LEU A 6 -0.11 10.79 -7.12
C LEU A 6 1.11 10.19 -6.43
N SER A 7 1.02 9.97 -5.13
CA SER A 7 1.96 9.12 -4.40
C SER A 7 1.19 8.20 -3.46
N LEU A 8 1.77 7.04 -3.18
CA LEU A 8 1.12 6.00 -2.39
C LEU A 8 2.15 5.22 -1.57
N ARG A 9 1.78 4.86 -0.35
CA ARG A 9 2.50 3.88 0.47
C ARG A 9 1.52 2.82 0.92
N PHE A 10 1.87 1.57 0.68
CA PHE A 10 1.17 0.40 1.19
C PHE A 10 2.10 -0.38 2.09
N THR A 11 1.59 -0.89 3.21
CA THR A 11 2.32 -1.78 4.11
C THR A 11 1.42 -2.92 4.54
N HIS A 12 1.93 -4.15 4.46
CA HIS A 12 1.28 -5.36 4.95
C HIS A 12 2.20 -6.05 5.95
N VAL A 13 1.69 -6.27 7.16
CA VAL A 13 2.40 -6.93 8.26
C VAL A 13 1.49 -8.00 8.85
N GLN A 14 1.99 -9.21 8.99
CA GLN A 14 1.31 -10.28 9.73
C GLN A 14 1.93 -10.48 11.11
N ALA A 15 1.14 -10.97 12.08
CA ALA A 15 1.55 -11.06 13.48
C ALA A 15 2.55 -12.18 13.80
N LEU A 16 2.51 -13.31 13.06
CA LEU A 16 3.18 -14.55 13.47
C LEU A 16 4.58 -14.76 12.88
N SER A 17 4.90 -14.10 11.77
CA SER A 17 6.11 -14.33 10.99
C SER A 17 6.40 -13.06 10.20
N SER A 18 7.66 -12.70 10.01
CA SER A 18 7.98 -11.57 9.13
C SER A 18 8.01 -11.99 7.66
N ARG A 19 8.17 -13.29 7.36
CA ARG A 19 8.14 -13.82 5.99
C ARG A 19 6.78 -13.58 5.33
N GLY A 20 6.74 -12.75 4.31
CA GLY A 20 5.52 -12.33 3.61
C GLY A 20 5.10 -10.89 3.93
N ASN A 21 5.69 -10.27 4.97
CA ASN A 21 5.57 -8.84 5.17
C ASN A 21 6.13 -8.12 3.95
N HIS A 22 5.44 -7.08 3.51
CA HIS A 22 5.86 -6.32 2.37
C HIS A 22 5.36 -4.89 2.43
N ARG A 23 6.04 -4.03 1.68
CA ARG A 23 5.67 -2.63 1.51
C ARG A 23 5.87 -2.23 0.07
N ILE A 24 5.01 -1.31 -0.38
CA ILE A 24 5.00 -0.79 -1.73
C ILE A 24 4.98 0.73 -1.63
N ARG A 25 5.80 1.40 -2.43
CA ARG A 25 5.82 2.86 -2.52
C ARG A 25 5.74 3.28 -3.98
N LEU A 26 4.81 4.16 -4.28
CA LEU A 26 4.75 4.92 -5.53
C LEU A 26 5.07 6.38 -5.20
N ASP A 27 6.08 6.96 -5.84
CA ASP A 27 6.36 8.38 -5.69
C ASP A 27 5.61 9.25 -6.71
N GLY A 28 5.76 10.57 -6.58
CA GLY A 28 5.08 11.55 -7.43
C GLY A 28 5.48 11.51 -8.90
N GLU A 29 6.64 10.92 -9.23
CA GLU A 29 7.12 10.78 -10.60
C GLU A 29 6.62 9.47 -11.24
N GLY A 30 6.06 8.57 -10.44
CA GLY A 30 5.55 7.27 -10.88
C GLY A 30 6.54 6.13 -10.71
N ALA A 31 7.63 6.31 -9.97
CA ALA A 31 8.56 5.22 -9.68
C ALA A 31 7.98 4.31 -8.59
N LEU A 32 7.83 3.02 -8.92
CA LEU A 32 7.25 2.00 -8.04
C LEU A 32 8.35 1.19 -7.37
N PHE A 33 8.36 1.17 -6.05
CA PHE A 33 9.28 0.39 -5.22
C PHE A 33 8.50 -0.69 -4.48
N VAL A 34 9.08 -1.88 -4.38
CA VAL A 34 8.50 -3.02 -3.66
C VAL A 34 9.59 -3.69 -2.86
N ASP A 35 9.29 -3.98 -1.60
CA ASP A 35 10.17 -4.71 -0.69
C ASP A 35 9.36 -5.82 -0.01
N VAL A 36 9.80 -7.06 -0.20
CA VAL A 36 9.12 -8.27 0.29
C VAL A 36 10.10 -9.08 1.12
N VAL A 37 9.72 -9.35 2.36
CA VAL A 37 10.49 -10.20 3.25
C VAL A 37 10.26 -11.67 2.87
N THR A 38 11.28 -12.31 2.28
CA THR A 38 11.19 -13.70 1.80
C THR A 38 11.61 -14.74 2.84
N ARG A 39 12.19 -14.31 3.97
CA ARG A 39 12.66 -15.16 5.07
C ARG A 39 12.35 -14.49 6.40
N ASP A 40 12.13 -15.29 7.44
CA ASP A 40 11.91 -14.74 8.77
C ASP A 40 13.12 -13.95 9.27
N CYS A 41 12.84 -12.81 9.87
CA CYS A 41 13.83 -11.92 10.46
C CYS A 41 14.21 -12.47 11.84
N PRO A 42 15.47 -12.29 12.27
CA PRO A 42 15.85 -12.57 13.64
C PRO A 42 14.96 -11.82 14.64
N ARG A 43 14.73 -12.44 15.80
CA ARG A 43 13.91 -11.84 16.85
C ARG A 43 14.50 -10.50 17.30
N GLY A 44 13.66 -9.47 17.33
CA GLY A 44 14.05 -8.12 17.73
C GLY A 44 14.60 -7.24 16.60
N THR A 45 14.78 -7.78 15.38
CA THR A 45 15.14 -7.00 14.21
C THR A 45 13.88 -6.42 13.54
N PRO A 46 13.87 -5.14 13.13
CA PRO A 46 12.81 -4.61 12.28
C PRO A 46 12.66 -5.44 11.01
N TRP A 47 11.43 -5.72 10.59
CA TRP A 47 11.19 -6.51 9.38
C TRP A 47 11.52 -5.74 8.10
N SER A 48 11.52 -4.41 8.16
CA SER A 48 11.81 -3.52 7.03
C SER A 48 13.04 -2.65 7.32
N GLY A 49 13.93 -2.50 6.34
CA GLY A 49 15.06 -1.57 6.37
C GLY A 49 14.84 -0.32 5.51
N ASP A 50 15.88 0.16 4.85
CA ASP A 50 15.76 1.22 3.83
C ASP A 50 15.03 0.72 2.58
N TRP A 51 14.46 1.64 1.79
CA TRP A 51 13.86 1.28 0.50
C TRP A 51 14.95 0.85 -0.49
N PRO A 52 14.65 -0.03 -1.46
CA PRO A 52 15.57 -0.32 -2.55
C PRO A 52 15.94 0.95 -3.32
N ASP A 53 17.21 1.08 -3.71
CA ASP A 53 17.71 2.24 -4.46
C ASP A 53 17.13 2.31 -5.88
N VAL A 54 16.81 1.15 -6.47
CA VAL A 54 16.29 1.03 -7.83
C VAL A 54 14.79 0.72 -7.75
N PRO A 55 13.92 1.48 -8.45
CA PRO A 55 12.50 1.14 -8.52
C PRO A 55 12.32 -0.21 -9.23
N LEU A 56 11.30 -0.96 -8.80
CA LEU A 56 10.86 -2.17 -9.50
C LEU A 56 10.54 -1.85 -10.96
N ARG A 57 9.84 -0.74 -11.20
CA ARG A 57 9.57 -0.20 -12.53
C ARG A 57 9.09 1.24 -12.48
N GLN A 58 9.10 1.89 -13.64
CA GLN A 58 8.43 3.17 -13.86
C GLN A 58 6.99 2.94 -14.34
N LEU A 59 6.01 3.55 -13.67
CA LEU A 59 4.64 3.58 -14.17
C LEU A 59 4.51 4.60 -15.31
N SER A 60 3.78 4.22 -16.35
CA SER A 60 3.35 5.16 -17.37
C SER A 60 2.34 6.16 -16.82
N ALA A 61 2.15 7.28 -17.53
CA ALA A 61 1.14 8.27 -17.16
C ALA A 61 -0.26 7.66 -17.10
N ALA A 62 -0.60 6.80 -18.06
CA ALA A 62 -1.89 6.12 -18.13
C ALA A 62 -2.13 5.21 -16.91
N GLU A 63 -1.12 4.45 -16.47
CA GLU A 63 -1.24 3.60 -15.27
C GLU A 63 -1.46 4.40 -13.99
N CYS A 64 -0.77 5.53 -13.85
CA CYS A 64 -0.99 6.41 -12.71
C CYS A 64 -2.36 7.09 -12.76
N ASP A 65 -2.82 7.50 -13.94
CA ASP A 65 -4.15 8.10 -14.10
C ASP A 65 -5.26 7.06 -13.83
N GLU A 66 -5.06 5.80 -14.23
CA GLU A 66 -5.92 4.67 -13.89
C GLU A 66 -5.96 4.45 -12.37
N LEU A 67 -4.80 4.40 -11.70
CA LEU A 67 -4.73 4.23 -10.25
C LEU A 67 -5.38 5.42 -9.51
N ALA A 68 -5.14 6.65 -9.97
CA ALA A 68 -5.80 7.85 -9.43
C ALA A 68 -7.33 7.78 -9.59
N GLY A 69 -7.80 7.30 -10.74
CA GLY A 69 -9.21 7.01 -10.99
C GLY A 69 -9.78 6.00 -9.99
N ILE A 70 -9.11 4.85 -9.79
CA ILE A 70 -9.53 3.83 -8.82
C ILE A 70 -9.64 4.41 -7.41
N ILE A 71 -8.66 5.21 -6.98
CA ILE A 71 -8.65 5.83 -5.65
C ILE A 71 -9.84 6.78 -5.48
N ARG A 72 -10.08 7.64 -6.47
CA ARG A 72 -11.18 8.62 -6.44
C ARG A 72 -12.53 7.92 -6.48
N ASP A 73 -12.71 6.98 -7.40
CA ASP A 73 -14.00 6.37 -7.71
C ASP A 73 -14.37 5.25 -6.71
N SER A 74 -13.39 4.73 -5.96
CA SER A 74 -13.64 3.77 -4.87
C SER A 74 -14.22 4.41 -3.61
N GLY A 75 -14.05 5.72 -3.41
CA GLY A 75 -14.40 6.39 -2.16
C GLY A 75 -13.34 6.22 -1.05
N PHE A 76 -12.13 5.77 -1.39
CA PHE A 76 -11.06 5.54 -0.41
C PHE A 76 -10.74 6.77 0.45
N LEU A 77 -10.75 7.96 -0.14
CA LEU A 77 -10.42 9.23 0.55
C LEU A 77 -11.47 9.67 1.58
N GLU A 78 -12.63 9.00 1.62
CA GLU A 78 -13.74 9.30 2.53
C GLU A 78 -13.92 8.21 3.60
N LEU A 79 -13.02 7.21 3.64
CA LEU A 79 -13.05 6.15 4.64
C LEU A 79 -12.71 6.69 6.04
N ALA A 80 -13.18 6.00 7.07
CA ALA A 80 -12.62 6.15 8.40
C ALA A 80 -11.15 5.72 8.38
N ALA A 81 -10.31 6.47 9.09
CA ALA A 81 -8.86 6.26 9.11
C ALA A 81 -8.44 4.93 9.76
N GLU A 82 -9.27 4.37 10.65
CA GLU A 82 -8.92 3.16 11.41
C GLU A 82 -10.07 2.16 11.42
N TRP A 83 -9.73 0.90 11.08
CA TRP A 83 -10.62 -0.25 11.13
C TRP A 83 -9.95 -1.34 11.97
N PHE A 84 -10.44 -1.55 13.18
CA PHE A 84 -9.77 -2.40 14.17
C PHE A 84 -10.70 -3.42 14.77
N GLN A 85 -10.18 -4.63 14.98
CA GLN A 85 -10.81 -5.64 15.83
C GLN A 85 -9.81 -6.19 16.86
N ALA A 86 -10.28 -6.42 18.08
CA ALA A 86 -9.46 -7.00 19.14
C ALA A 86 -9.04 -8.44 18.79
N GLY A 87 -7.77 -8.79 19.04
CA GLY A 87 -7.21 -10.11 18.75
C GLY A 87 -5.68 -10.11 18.85
N ARG A 88 -5.07 -11.29 18.90
CA ARG A 88 -3.60 -11.45 18.91
C ARG A 88 -3.02 -11.77 17.54
N ASP A 89 -3.78 -12.48 16.71
CA ASP A 89 -3.35 -12.94 15.39
C ASP A 89 -4.01 -12.13 14.28
N GLY A 90 -3.42 -12.17 13.09
CA GLY A 90 -3.94 -11.54 11.88
C GLY A 90 -2.93 -10.62 11.20
N TYR A 91 -3.45 -9.75 10.36
CA TYR A 91 -2.68 -8.78 9.59
C TYR A 91 -3.04 -7.34 9.97
N ARG A 92 -2.07 -6.46 9.75
CA ARG A 92 -2.21 -5.02 9.70
C ARG A 92 -1.83 -4.58 8.31
N GLU A 93 -2.76 -3.92 7.64
CA GLU A 93 -2.54 -3.28 6.36
C GLU A 93 -2.71 -1.77 6.51
N GLU A 94 -1.82 -1.00 5.92
CA GLU A 94 -1.90 0.45 5.88
C GLU A 94 -1.79 0.93 4.45
N ILE A 95 -2.67 1.87 4.06
CA ILE A 95 -2.59 2.57 2.79
C ILE A 95 -2.61 4.06 3.08
N GLU A 96 -1.55 4.74 2.67
CA GLU A 96 -1.46 6.19 2.63
C GLU A 96 -1.42 6.64 1.18
N VAL A 97 -2.34 7.52 0.79
CA VAL A 97 -2.44 8.07 -0.55
C VAL A 97 -2.32 9.58 -0.48
N THR A 98 -1.53 10.17 -1.37
CA THR A 98 -1.61 11.59 -1.71
C THR A 98 -2.07 11.72 -3.15
N LEU A 99 -3.18 12.44 -3.36
CA LEU A 99 -3.75 12.74 -4.68
C LEU A 99 -4.00 14.26 -4.78
N GLY A 100 -3.11 14.95 -5.51
CA GLY A 100 -3.07 16.40 -5.54
C GLY A 100 -2.88 16.98 -4.12
N PRO A 101 -3.78 17.85 -3.62
CA PRO A 101 -3.64 18.46 -2.29
C PRO A 101 -4.15 17.58 -1.14
N ARG A 102 -4.78 16.43 -1.43
CA ARG A 102 -5.38 15.56 -0.40
C ARG A 102 -4.43 14.43 -0.06
N THR A 103 -4.12 14.26 1.23
CA THR A 103 -3.45 13.09 1.78
C THR A 103 -4.39 12.39 2.75
N HIS A 104 -4.53 11.07 2.63
CA HIS A 104 -5.36 10.27 3.52
C HIS A 104 -4.70 8.92 3.80
N LYS A 105 -4.71 8.51 5.07
CA LYS A 105 -4.18 7.23 5.53
C LYS A 105 -5.31 6.41 6.16
N VAL A 106 -5.42 5.16 5.72
CA VAL A 106 -6.32 4.15 6.29
C VAL A 106 -5.51 2.99 6.80
N THR A 107 -5.76 2.59 8.05
CA THR A 107 -5.18 1.41 8.70
C THR A 107 -6.29 0.40 8.96
N VAL A 108 -6.10 -0.83 8.50
CA VAL A 108 -6.96 -1.98 8.78
C VAL A 108 -6.16 -2.99 9.58
N GLU A 109 -6.59 -3.30 10.79
CA GLU A 109 -5.90 -4.22 11.70
C GLU A 109 -6.87 -5.25 12.25
N ARG A 110 -6.68 -6.52 11.87
CA ARG A 110 -7.51 -7.67 12.29
C ARG A 110 -9.02 -7.54 12.01
N ALA A 111 -9.45 -6.54 11.26
CA ALA A 111 -10.83 -6.32 10.86
C ALA A 111 -11.02 -6.66 9.37
N PRO A 112 -12.25 -6.99 8.93
CA PRO A 112 -12.57 -7.05 7.52
C PRO A 112 -12.35 -5.68 6.85
N PRO A 113 -11.52 -5.57 5.79
CA PRO A 113 -11.29 -4.30 5.12
C PRO A 113 -12.53 -3.83 4.36
N PRO A 114 -12.85 -2.53 4.33
CA PRO A 114 -13.96 -2.00 3.54
C PRO A 114 -13.68 -2.16 2.03
N ALA A 115 -14.74 -2.24 1.22
CA ALA A 115 -14.63 -2.53 -0.22
C ALA A 115 -13.72 -1.54 -0.97
N ALA A 116 -13.72 -0.26 -0.60
CA ALA A 116 -12.86 0.76 -1.19
C ALA A 116 -11.37 0.48 -0.92
N PHE A 117 -11.03 0.07 0.31
CA PHE A 117 -9.68 -0.34 0.68
C PHE A 117 -9.23 -1.56 -0.13
N ILE A 118 -10.09 -2.57 -0.26
CA ILE A 118 -9.81 -3.78 -1.05
C ILE A 118 -9.50 -3.41 -2.50
N ARG A 119 -10.30 -2.53 -3.13
CA ARG A 119 -10.10 -2.09 -4.52
C ARG A 119 -8.73 -1.44 -4.72
N VAL A 120 -8.35 -0.50 -3.84
CA VAL A 120 -7.04 0.17 -3.92
C VAL A 120 -5.91 -0.83 -3.67
N ARG A 121 -6.01 -1.67 -2.62
CA ARG A 121 -5.03 -2.72 -2.34
C ARG A 121 -4.81 -3.63 -3.54
N SER A 122 -5.87 -4.17 -4.13
CA SER A 122 -5.79 -5.08 -5.28
C SER A 122 -5.13 -4.42 -6.48
N ALA A 123 -5.43 -3.15 -6.77
CA ALA A 123 -4.78 -2.40 -7.84
C ALA A 123 -3.27 -2.25 -7.58
N VAL A 124 -2.89 -1.87 -6.36
CA VAL A 124 -1.49 -1.68 -5.96
C VAL A 124 -0.72 -3.00 -6.02
N TRP A 125 -1.29 -4.09 -5.52
CA TRP A 125 -0.68 -5.42 -5.60
C TRP A 125 -0.50 -5.90 -7.03
N LYS A 126 -1.47 -5.65 -7.91
CA LYS A 126 -1.35 -5.95 -9.34
C LYS A 126 -0.19 -5.20 -9.97
N LEU A 127 -0.05 -3.88 -9.71
CA LEU A 127 1.06 -3.08 -10.23
C LEU A 127 2.43 -3.56 -9.72
N ALA A 128 2.47 -4.05 -8.48
CA ALA A 128 3.65 -4.60 -7.81
C ALA A 128 3.98 -6.05 -8.20
N GLY A 129 3.16 -6.72 -9.01
CA GLY A 129 3.34 -8.13 -9.34
C GLY A 129 3.12 -9.10 -8.17
N LEU A 130 2.36 -8.69 -7.16
CA LEU A 130 2.03 -9.48 -5.97
C LEU A 130 0.61 -10.09 -6.03
N ALA A 131 -0.18 -9.73 -7.05
CA ALA A 131 -1.44 -10.40 -7.35
C ALA A 131 -1.15 -11.67 -8.15
N GLY A 132 -1.41 -12.83 -7.55
CA GLY A 132 -1.52 -14.13 -8.23
C GLY A 132 -2.92 -14.34 -8.80
#